data_AF-A0A660UJ30-F1
#
_entry.id   AF-A0A660UJ30-F1
#
_cell.length_a   1.000
_cell.length_b   1.000
_cell.length_c   1.000
_cell.angle_alpha   90.00
_cell.angle_beta   90.00
_cell.angle_gamma   90.00
#
_symmetry.space_group_name_H-M   'P 1'
#
loop_
_entity.id
_entity.type
_entity.pdbx_description
1 polymer ?
#
loop_
_entity_poly.entity_id
_entity_poly.type
_entity_poly.pdbx_seq_one_letter_code
_entity_poly.pdbx_strand_id
1 'polypeptide(L)'
;MHLPTFSQEVKAKWFVKKDESGDEFIRLNGRKALLNDGLDHIFQISSDRVGAWLTRRNTKQILAKVPGSKIEQAGSEETIISCGIEHLELLCDAVGAKRRPVYTAEQREIMADRKYGTTGP
;
A
#
# COMPACT_ATOMS: atom_id res chain seq x y z
N MET A 1 -13.32 15.62 5.77
CA MET A 1 -13.53 15.19 4.38
C MET A 1 -12.80 13.87 4.25
N HIS A 2 -13.50 12.77 3.93
CA HIS A 2 -12.88 11.44 3.81
C HIS A 2 -12.30 11.23 2.41
N LEU A 3 -11.21 10.48 2.34
CA LEU A 3 -10.65 10.07 1.06
C LEU A 3 -11.51 8.98 0.40
N PRO A 4 -11.49 8.89 -0.94
CA PRO A 4 -12.10 7.76 -1.64
C PRO A 4 -11.54 6.42 -1.15
N THR A 5 -12.39 5.39 -1.20
CA THR A 5 -11.97 4.02 -0.86
C THR A 5 -11.44 3.29 -2.09
N PHE A 6 -10.51 2.36 -1.88
CA PHE A 6 -9.98 1.53 -2.96
C PHE A 6 -11.02 0.53 -3.46
N SER A 7 -10.94 0.21 -4.75
CA SER A 7 -11.78 -0.82 -5.37
C SER A 7 -11.53 -2.21 -4.76
N GLN A 8 -12.51 -3.11 -4.94
CA GLN A 8 -12.36 -4.50 -4.46
C GLN A 8 -11.20 -5.23 -5.14
N GLU A 9 -10.87 -4.89 -6.39
CA GLU A 9 -9.73 -5.45 -7.11
C GLU A 9 -8.41 -5.08 -6.41
N VAL A 10 -8.23 -3.80 -6.05
CA VAL A 10 -7.05 -3.33 -5.32
C VAL A 10 -6.97 -4.02 -3.96
N LYS A 11 -8.11 -4.14 -3.25
CA LYS A 11 -8.21 -4.82 -1.95
C LYS A 11 -7.90 -6.32 -2.02
N ALA A 12 -8.15 -6.96 -3.16
CA ALA A 12 -7.79 -8.36 -3.39
C ALA A 12 -6.29 -8.54 -3.62
N LYS A 13 -5.64 -7.56 -4.26
CA LYS A 13 -4.20 -7.58 -4.59
C LYS A 13 -3.30 -7.11 -3.43
N TRP A 14 -3.74 -6.12 -2.67
CA TRP A 14 -2.89 -5.41 -1.70
C TRP A 14 -3.44 -5.45 -0.27
N PHE A 15 -2.54 -5.32 0.70
CA PHE A 15 -2.93 -5.17 2.11
C PHE A 15 -3.40 -3.73 2.38
N VAL A 16 -4.69 -3.49 2.16
CA VAL A 16 -5.37 -2.24 2.54
C VAL A 16 -5.75 -2.28 4.02
N LYS A 17 -5.51 -1.18 4.73
CA LYS A 17 -5.96 -0.90 6.10
C LYS A 17 -6.74 0.41 6.15
N LYS A 18 -7.38 0.66 7.29
CA LYS A 18 -7.95 1.96 7.64
C LYS A 18 -7.15 2.59 8.76
N ASP A 19 -7.01 3.91 8.73
CA ASP A 19 -6.44 4.69 9.83
C ASP A 19 -7.51 5.05 10.87
N GLU A 20 -7.14 5.89 11.85
CA GLU A 20 -8.05 6.36 12.91
C GLU A 20 -9.18 7.25 12.37
N SER A 21 -8.95 7.91 11.23
CA SER A 21 -9.93 8.71 10.51
C SER A 21 -10.87 7.86 9.64
N GLY A 22 -10.59 6.56 9.51
CA GLY A 22 -11.34 5.64 8.67
C GLY A 22 -10.93 5.64 7.19
N ASP A 23 -9.89 6.39 6.83
CA ASP A 23 -9.39 6.51 5.47
C ASP A 23 -8.55 5.28 5.10
N GLU A 24 -8.71 4.82 3.86
CA GLU A 24 -8.04 3.61 3.39
C GLU A 24 -6.64 3.90 2.87
N PHE A 25 -5.70 3.03 3.25
CA PHE A 25 -4.34 3.07 2.75
C PHE A 25 -3.76 1.68 2.50
N ILE A 26 -2.91 1.57 1.48
CA ILE A 26 -2.13 0.36 1.20
C ILE A 26 -0.87 0.39 2.07
N ARG A 27 -0.64 -0.69 2.81
CA ARG A 27 0.57 -0.85 3.62
C ARG A 27 1.81 -1.13 2.78
N LEU A 28 2.95 -0.62 3.23
CA LEU A 28 4.26 -1.06 2.75
C LEU A 28 4.82 -2.25 3.53
N ASN A 29 5.81 -2.90 2.94
CA ASN A 29 6.51 -4.02 3.57
C ASN A 29 7.22 -3.58 4.87
N GLY A 30 7.14 -4.41 5.90
CA GLY A 30 7.53 -4.08 7.28
C GLY A 30 8.97 -3.57 7.42
N ARG A 31 9.94 -4.10 6.66
CA ARG A 31 11.32 -3.57 6.69
C ARG A 31 11.44 -2.15 6.15
N LYS A 32 10.60 -1.76 5.18
CA LYS A 32 10.55 -0.39 4.64
C LYS A 32 9.75 0.53 5.56
N ALA A 33 8.61 0.07 6.07
CA ALA A 33 7.81 0.81 7.02
C ALA A 33 8.57 1.10 8.34
N LEU A 34 9.34 0.13 8.86
CA LEU A 34 10.15 0.28 10.09
C LEU A 34 11.32 1.26 9.93
N LEU A 35 11.87 1.41 8.72
CA LEU A 35 12.92 2.41 8.47
C LEU A 35 12.38 3.85 8.46
N ASN A 36 11.05 3.98 8.41
CA ASN A 36 10.30 5.20 8.17
C ASN A 36 9.18 5.40 9.22
N ASP A 37 9.36 4.86 10.42
CA ASP A 37 8.45 4.97 11.59
C ASP A 37 6.96 4.63 11.32
N GLY A 38 6.69 3.84 10.28
CA GLY A 38 5.32 3.48 9.88
C GLY A 38 4.56 4.60 9.15
N LEU A 39 5.24 5.71 8.81
CA LEU A 39 4.65 6.88 8.16
C LEU A 39 4.39 6.66 6.66
N ASP A 40 5.09 5.71 6.04
CA ASP A 40 4.89 5.46 4.62
C ASP A 40 3.56 4.74 4.36
N HIS A 41 2.74 5.29 3.48
CA HIS A 41 1.48 4.68 3.04
C HIS A 41 1.04 5.22 1.67
N ILE A 42 0.26 4.42 0.93
CA ILE A 42 -0.37 4.85 -0.33
C ILE A 42 -1.86 5.02 -0.10
N PHE A 43 -2.41 6.17 -0.48
CA PHE A 43 -3.81 6.53 -0.31
C PHE A 43 -4.40 6.96 -1.65
N GLN A 44 -5.73 6.90 -1.76
CA GLN A 44 -6.43 7.35 -2.94
C GLN A 44 -6.82 8.83 -2.77
N ILE A 45 -6.39 9.69 -3.69
CA ILE A 45 -6.67 11.14 -3.63
C ILE A 45 -8.04 11.43 -4.26
N SER A 46 -8.31 10.79 -5.41
CA SER A 46 -9.54 10.93 -6.20
C SER A 46 -9.82 9.61 -6.94
N SER A 47 -10.90 9.53 -7.72
CA SER A 47 -11.21 8.34 -8.51
C SER A 47 -10.12 7.98 -9.53
N ASP A 48 -9.35 8.97 -9.97
CA ASP A 48 -8.33 8.89 -11.02
C ASP A 48 -6.90 9.11 -10.52
N ARG A 49 -6.69 9.37 -9.22
CA ARG A 49 -5.36 9.66 -8.67
C ARG A 49 -5.08 9.00 -7.35
N VAL A 50 -3.81 8.67 -7.15
CA VAL A 50 -3.27 8.12 -5.90
C VAL A 50 -2.07 8.92 -5.43
N GLY A 51 -1.86 8.91 -4.12
CA GLY A 51 -0.74 9.52 -3.44
C GLY A 51 0.04 8.48 -2.64
N ALA A 52 1.35 8.61 -2.61
CA ALA A 52 2.22 7.93 -1.66
C ALA A 52 2.82 8.98 -0.73
N TRP A 53 2.49 8.89 0.55
CA TRP A 53 3.20 9.58 1.61
C TRP A 53 4.45 8.77 1.91
N LEU A 54 5.61 9.40 1.79
CA LEU A 54 6.89 8.74 1.94
C LEU A 54 7.85 9.63 2.71
N THR A 55 8.69 9.04 3.53
CA THR A 55 9.91 9.74 3.94
C THR A 55 10.77 10.07 2.72
N ARG A 56 11.50 11.20 2.77
CA ARG A 56 12.20 11.81 1.62
C ARG A 56 13.28 10.92 0.99
N ARG A 57 13.68 9.85 1.69
CA ARG A 57 14.66 8.89 1.22
C ARG A 57 14.01 8.02 0.14
N ASN A 58 14.51 8.12 -1.10
CA ASN A 58 14.13 7.37 -2.31
C ASN A 58 13.14 8.04 -3.30
N THR A 59 12.72 9.29 -3.08
CA THR A 59 11.80 10.02 -4.00
C THR A 59 12.28 10.00 -5.45
N LYS A 60 13.57 10.27 -5.71
CA LYS A 60 14.13 10.29 -7.07
C LYS A 60 14.00 8.95 -7.80
N GLN A 61 14.17 7.83 -7.10
CA GLN A 61 14.08 6.50 -7.70
C GLN A 61 12.63 6.14 -8.06
N ILE A 62 11.67 6.61 -7.27
CA ILE A 62 10.25 6.39 -7.51
C ILE A 62 9.79 7.21 -8.72
N LEU A 63 10.17 8.48 -8.78
CA LEU A 63 9.85 9.35 -9.92
C LEU A 63 10.37 8.80 -11.25
N ALA A 64 11.54 8.17 -11.24
CA ALA A 64 12.11 7.52 -12.43
C ALA A 64 11.37 6.24 -12.86
N LYS A 65 10.66 5.57 -11.94
CA LYS A 65 9.98 4.28 -12.18
C LYS A 65 8.50 4.42 -12.47
N VAL A 66 7.86 5.50 -12.01
CA VAL A 66 6.41 5.70 -12.11
C VAL A 66 6.13 6.84 -13.09
N PRO A 67 5.68 6.55 -14.32
CA PRO A 67 5.36 7.57 -15.31
C PRO A 67 4.32 8.57 -14.79
N GLY A 68 4.44 9.82 -15.22
CA GLY A 68 3.51 10.90 -14.84
C GLY A 68 3.50 11.26 -13.35
N SER A 69 4.38 10.65 -12.53
CA SER A 69 4.44 10.95 -11.11
C SER A 69 5.03 12.34 -10.84
N LYS A 70 4.49 13.00 -9.81
CA LYS A 70 4.88 14.36 -9.41
C LYS A 70 5.01 14.46 -7.90
N ILE A 71 5.84 15.39 -7.44
CA ILE A 71 5.90 15.77 -6.03
C ILE A 71 4.80 16.81 -5.78
N GLU A 72 3.82 16.47 -4.95
CA GLU A 72 2.76 17.41 -4.52
C GLU A 72 3.23 18.26 -3.35
N GLN A 73 3.95 17.64 -2.41
CA GLN A 73 4.45 18.29 -1.20
C GLN A 73 5.82 17.71 -0.86
N ALA A 74 6.76 18.57 -0.50
CA ALA A 74 8.08 18.18 0.00
C ALA A 74 8.37 18.94 1.31
N GLY A 75 8.32 18.22 2.43
CA GLY A 75 8.80 18.68 3.72
C GLY A 75 10.30 18.43 3.91
N SER A 76 10.81 18.75 5.09
CA SER A 76 12.19 18.43 5.49
C SER A 76 12.45 16.92 5.46
N GLU A 77 11.49 16.13 5.96
CA GLU A 77 11.65 14.68 6.18
C GLU A 77 10.67 13.82 5.36
N GLU A 78 9.61 14.43 4.81
CA GLU A 78 8.53 13.71 4.15
C GLU A 78 8.26 14.29 2.76
N THR A 79 7.65 13.48 1.91
CA THR A 79 7.28 13.84 0.55
C THR A 79 6.03 13.09 0.13
N ILE A 80 5.11 13.81 -0.48
CA ILE A 80 3.94 13.23 -1.13
C ILE A 80 4.22 13.16 -2.62
N ILE A 81 4.25 11.95 -3.15
CA ILE A 81 4.32 11.69 -4.59
C ILE A 81 2.92 11.29 -5.05
N SER A 82 2.43 11.89 -6.12
CA SER A 82 1.16 11.50 -6.73
C SER A 82 1.35 10.98 -8.15
N CYS A 83 0.42 10.16 -8.63
CA CYS A 83 0.30 9.76 -10.04
C CYS A 83 -1.16 9.39 -10.38
N GLY A 84 -1.42 9.10 -11.65
CA GLY A 84 -2.70 8.53 -12.08
C GLY A 84 -2.95 7.14 -11.46
N ILE A 85 -4.22 6.81 -11.20
CA ILE A 85 -4.65 5.53 -10.63
C ILE A 85 -4.23 4.34 -11.50
N GLU A 86 -4.13 4.54 -12.81
CA GLU A 86 -3.66 3.55 -13.79
C GLU A 86 -2.20 3.12 -13.54
N HIS A 87 -1.42 3.93 -12.81
CA HIS A 87 -0.04 3.64 -12.43
C HIS A 87 0.09 3.11 -11.00
N LEU A 88 -1.03 2.81 -10.31
CA LEU A 88 -1.03 2.32 -8.93
C LEU A 88 -0.14 1.09 -8.74
N GLU A 89 -0.16 0.12 -9.66
CA GLU A 89 0.67 -1.08 -9.53
C GLU A 89 2.16 -0.75 -9.58
N LEU A 90 2.58 0.12 -10.51
CA LEU A 90 3.97 0.58 -10.61
C LEU A 90 4.40 1.35 -9.36
N LEU A 91 3.52 2.22 -8.85
CA LEU A 91 3.77 2.97 -7.61
C LEU A 91 3.94 2.00 -6.44
N CYS A 92 3.02 1.05 -6.28
CA CYS A 92 3.08 0.02 -5.25
C CYS A 92 4.38 -0.78 -5.30
N ASP A 93 4.80 -1.22 -6.48
CA ASP A 93 6.04 -1.98 -6.66
C ASP A 93 7.27 -1.11 -6.36
N ALA A 94 7.29 0.14 -6.84
CA ALA A 94 8.39 1.07 -6.63
C ALA A 94 8.63 1.37 -5.13
N VAL A 95 7.54 1.61 -4.39
CA VAL A 95 7.63 1.88 -2.95
C VAL A 95 7.80 0.58 -2.14
N GLY A 96 7.46 -0.58 -2.71
CA GLY A 96 7.53 -1.88 -2.03
C GLY A 96 6.33 -2.12 -1.11
N ALA A 97 5.14 -1.83 -1.62
CA ALA A 97 3.87 -2.14 -1.01
C ALA A 97 3.74 -3.65 -0.70
N LYS A 98 2.96 -3.97 0.32
CA LYS A 98 2.73 -5.35 0.74
C LYS A 98 1.62 -5.98 -0.12
N ARG A 99 1.99 -6.89 -1.03
CA ARG A 99 1.04 -7.72 -1.80
C ARG A 99 0.38 -8.76 -0.91
N ARG A 100 -0.89 -9.04 -1.15
CA ARG A 100 -1.57 -10.20 -0.57
C ARG A 100 -1.04 -11.48 -1.23
N PRO A 101 -0.73 -12.52 -0.44
CA PRO A 101 -0.38 -13.82 -1.01
C PRO A 101 -1.59 -14.41 -1.73
N VAL A 102 -1.34 -14.94 -2.93
CA VAL A 102 -2.33 -15.74 -3.65
C VAL A 102 -2.12 -17.19 -3.26
N TYR A 103 -3.03 -17.72 -2.44
CA TYR A 103 -3.00 -19.12 -2.05
C TYR A 103 -3.71 -19.98 -3.07
N THR A 104 -3.08 -21.09 -3.46
CA THR A 104 -3.74 -22.17 -4.22
C THR A 104 -4.88 -22.79 -3.41
N ALA A 105 -5.76 -23.56 -4.06
CA ALA A 105 -6.85 -24.25 -3.36
C ALA A 105 -6.33 -25.14 -2.21
N GLU A 106 -5.29 -25.92 -2.50
CA GLU A 106 -4.59 -26.79 -1.53
C GLU A 106 -4.01 -25.99 -0.35
N GLN A 107 -3.36 -24.85 -0.60
CA GLN A 107 -2.83 -24.00 0.47
C GLN A 107 -3.94 -23.39 1.35
N ARG A 108 -5.11 -23.11 0.78
CA ARG A 108 -6.27 -22.61 1.54
C ARG A 108 -6.83 -23.68 2.46
N GLU A 109 -6.91 -24.92 1.99
CA GLU A 109 -7.36 -26.08 2.77
C GLU A 109 -6.42 -26.32 3.97
N ILE A 110 -5.11 -26.35 3.74
CA ILE A 110 -4.10 -26.48 4.80
C ILE A 110 -4.21 -25.36 5.85
N MET A 111 -4.48 -24.11 5.43
CA MET A 111 -4.66 -22.99 6.36
C MET A 111 -5.97 -23.05 7.13
N ALA A 112 -7.05 -23.57 6.53
CA ALA A 112 -8.32 -23.77 7.20
C ALA A 112 -8.19 -24.87 8.27
N ASP A 113 -7.55 -25.99 7.94
CA ASP A 113 -7.32 -27.10 8.87
C ASP A 113 -6.45 -26.70 10.06
N ARG A 114 -5.38 -25.92 9.83
CA ARG A 114 -4.55 -25.39 10.92
C ARG A 114 -5.29 -24.44 11.86
N LYS A 115 -6.34 -23.76 11.40
CA LYS A 115 -7.18 -22.91 12.25
C LYS A 115 -8.13 -23.71 13.14
N TYR A 116 -8.50 -24.94 12.74
CA TYR A 116 -9.33 -25.85 13.52
C TYR A 116 -8.52 -26.85 14.38
N GLY A 117 -7.21 -26.97 14.14
CA GLY A 117 -6.31 -27.86 14.89
C GLY A 117 -5.76 -27.33 16.22
N THR A 118 -6.08 -26.09 16.65
CA THR A 118 -5.64 -25.52 17.94
C THR A 118 -6.66 -25.60 19.07
N THR A 119 -7.74 -26.37 18.90
CA THR A 119 -8.53 -26.89 20.03
C THR A 119 -8.23 -28.38 20.18
N GLY A 120 -7.03 -28.68 20.66
CA GLY A 120 -6.73 -29.97 21.28
C GLY A 120 -7.19 -29.96 22.74
N PRO A 121 -7.52 -31.12 23.32
CA PRO A 121 -8.39 -31.32 24.50
C PRO A 121 -7.90 -30.69 25.80
#